data_AF-Q09399-F1
#
_entry.id   AF-Q09399-F1
#
_cell.length_a   1.000
_cell.length_b   1.000
_cell.length_c   1.000
_cell.angle_alpha   90.00
_cell.angle_beta   90.00
_cell.angle_gamma   90.00
#
_symmetry.space_group_name_H-M   'P 1'
#
loop_
_entity.id
_entity.type
_entity.pdbx_description
1 polymer ?
#
loop_
_entity_poly.entity_id
_entity_poly.type
_entity_poly.pdbx_seq_one_letter_code
_entity_poly.pdbx_strand_id
1 'polypeptide(L)'
;MIIENQTKRLTQLIKVDVNRMIPLEKIHMWTKYIADEVFRSIPDGDHDLDVVITIDFSGKSGIRRNMKKMIMDSLEEELLR
;
A
#
# COMPACT_ATOMS: atom_id res chain seq x y z
N MET A 1 -0.87 7.54 34.21
CA MET A 1 0.02 7.68 33.04
C MET A 1 -0.81 7.38 31.82
N ILE A 2 -1.19 8.40 31.05
CA ILE A 2 -1.70 8.16 29.70
C ILE A 2 -0.45 7.82 28.91
N ILE A 3 -0.24 6.53 28.65
CA ILE A 3 0.67 6.12 27.60
C ILE A 3 -0.06 6.59 26.35
N GLU A 4 0.22 7.81 25.90
CA GLU A 4 -0.07 8.14 24.52
C GLU A 4 0.68 7.09 23.74
N ASN A 5 -0.03 6.10 23.22
CA ASN A 5 0.45 5.33 22.08
C ASN A 5 0.72 6.39 21.03
N GLN A 6 1.94 6.94 21.03
CA GLN A 6 2.44 7.82 20.01
C GLN A 6 2.76 6.93 18.82
N THR A 7 1.71 6.29 18.32
CA THR A 7 1.80 5.40 17.19
C THR A 7 2.28 6.27 16.03
N LYS A 8 3.56 6.14 15.69
CA LYS A 8 4.14 6.96 14.63
C LYS A 8 3.38 6.63 13.36
N ARG A 9 2.87 7.66 12.68
CA ARG A 9 2.05 7.48 11.49
C ARG A 9 2.88 7.77 10.25
N LEU A 10 3.31 6.72 9.57
CA LEU A 10 3.93 6.89 8.25
C LEU A 10 2.82 6.99 7.19
N THR A 11 2.74 8.13 6.51
CA THR A 11 1.76 8.36 5.46
C THR A 11 2.43 8.34 4.09
N GLN A 12 2.07 7.36 3.25
CA GLN A 12 2.53 7.30 1.85
C GLN A 12 1.35 7.52 0.89
N LEU A 13 1.51 8.45 -0.06
CA LEU A 13 0.54 8.68 -1.14
C LEU A 13 1.08 8.09 -2.44
N ILE A 14 0.34 7.14 -3.00
CA ILE A 14 0.71 6.41 -4.22
C ILE A 14 -0.34 6.69 -5.29
N LYS A 15 0.08 7.31 -6.40
CA LYS A 15 -0.81 7.62 -7.52
C LYS A 15 -0.72 6.52 -8.57
N VAL A 16 -1.86 5.93 -8.92
CA VAL A 16 -1.98 4.85 -9.90
C VAL A 16 -2.90 5.29 -11.02
N ASP A 17 -2.37 5.32 -12.24
CA ASP A 17 -3.18 5.53 -13.43
C ASP A 17 -3.63 4.20 -14.04
N VAL A 18 -4.94 3.94 -13.96
CA VAL A 18 -5.60 2.76 -14.51
C VAL A 18 -6.35 3.14 -15.79
N ASN A 19 -5.58 3.41 -16.85
CA ASN A 19 -6.13 3.64 -18.19
C ASN A 19 -6.25 2.36 -19.03
N ARG A 20 -5.66 1.25 -18.58
CA ARG A 20 -5.67 -0.06 -19.23
C ARG A 20 -5.62 -1.18 -18.20
N MET A 21 -5.89 -2.41 -18.64
CA MET A 21 -5.63 -3.58 -17.79
C MET A 21 -4.14 -3.70 -17.49
N ILE A 22 -3.79 -3.88 -16.22
CA ILE A 22 -2.43 -4.15 -15.76
C ILE A 22 -2.33 -5.66 -15.53
N PRO A 23 -1.35 -6.35 -16.12
CA PRO A 23 -1.13 -7.77 -15.86
C PRO A 23 -0.89 -8.05 -14.38
N LEU A 24 -1.42 -9.17 -13.88
CA LEU A 24 -1.35 -9.55 -12.47
C LEU A 24 0.10 -9.63 -11.95
N GLU A 25 1.02 -10.15 -12.76
CA GLU A 25 2.45 -10.22 -12.43
C GLU A 25 3.06 -8.83 -12.17
N LYS A 26 2.67 -7.82 -12.96
CA LYS A 26 3.12 -6.44 -12.74
C LYS A 26 2.53 -5.83 -11.48
N ILE A 27 1.28 -6.18 -11.15
CA ILE A 27 0.67 -5.76 -9.88
C ILE A 27 1.47 -6.33 -8.72
N HIS A 28 1.75 -7.64 -8.71
CA HIS A 28 2.53 -8.30 -7.65
C HIS A 28 3.92 -7.71 -7.49
N MET A 29 4.65 -7.51 -8.59
CA MET A 29 5.99 -6.92 -8.54
C MET A 29 5.96 -5.51 -7.91
N TRP A 30 4.94 -4.73 -8.25
CA TRP A 30 4.79 -3.37 -7.76
C TRP A 30 4.33 -3.29 -6.31
N THR A 31 3.36 -4.12 -5.91
CA THR A 31 2.89 -4.18 -4.52
C THR A 31 3.97 -4.72 -3.59
N LYS A 32 4.76 -5.70 -4.03
CA LYS A 32 5.94 -6.17 -3.31
C LYS A 32 6.95 -5.04 -3.08
N TYR A 33 7.25 -4.25 -4.12
CA TYR A 33 8.15 -3.10 -3.97
C TYR A 33 7.62 -2.09 -2.94
N ILE A 34 6.31 -1.79 -2.96
CA ILE A 34 5.70 -0.88 -1.97
C ILE A 34 5.82 -1.46 -0.56
N ALA A 35 5.51 -2.74 -0.38
CA ALA A 35 5.62 -3.40 0.92
C ALA A 35 7.06 -3.38 1.43
N ASP A 36 8.05 -3.71 0.59
CA ASP A 36 9.47 -3.66 0.94
C ASP A 36 9.90 -2.25 1.40
N GLU A 37 9.45 -1.20 0.71
CA GLU A 37 9.74 0.19 1.07
C GLU A 37 9.05 0.59 2.40
N VAL A 38 7.84 0.11 2.63
CA VAL A 38 7.14 0.29 3.91
C VAL A 38 7.93 -0.37 5.03
N PHE A 39 8.32 -1.64 4.89
CA PHE A 39 9.07 -2.35 5.92
C PHE A 39 10.42 -1.70 6.20
N ARG A 40 11.13 -1.21 5.18
CA ARG A 40 12.41 -0.48 5.35
C ARG A 40 12.27 0.84 6.09
N SER A 41 11.10 1.45 6.04
CA SER A 41 10.83 2.72 6.71
C SER A 41 10.41 2.57 8.18
N ILE A 42 10.16 1.34 8.64
CA ILE A 42 9.90 1.05 10.05
C ILE A 42 11.25 1.06 10.77
N PRO A 43 11.46 1.95 11.77
CA PRO A 43 12.68 1.95 12.56
C PRO A 43 12.81 0.64 13.34
N ASP A 44 14.01 0.06 13.38
CA ASP A 44 14.28 -1.12 14.20
C ASP A 44 13.88 -0.87 15.66
N GLY A 45 13.00 -1.73 16.20
CA GLY A 45 12.57 -1.69 17.60
C GLY A 45 11.32 -0.87 17.91
N ASP A 46 10.65 -0.26 16.93
CA ASP A 46 9.37 0.43 17.12
C ASP A 46 8.20 -0.49 16.74
N HIS A 47 7.70 -1.27 17.71
CA HIS A 47 6.57 -2.19 17.50
C HIS A 47 5.21 -1.48 17.42
N ASP A 48 5.15 -0.20 17.81
CA ASP A 48 3.93 0.60 17.86
C ASP A 48 3.92 1.64 16.72
N LEU A 49 3.95 1.16 15.48
CA LEU A 49 3.93 2.02 14.29
C LEU A 49 2.71 1.70 13.39
N ASP A 50 1.88 2.70 13.13
CA ASP A 50 0.74 2.60 12.24
C ASP A 50 1.18 3.12 10.87
N VAL A 51 1.26 2.21 9.90
CA VAL A 51 1.51 2.62 8.52
C VAL A 51 0.17 2.89 7.85
N VAL A 52 0.00 4.10 7.30
CA VAL A 52 -1.15 4.45 6.48
C VAL A 52 -0.73 4.68 5.04
N ILE A 53 -1.08 3.73 4.18
CA ILE A 53 -0.84 3.82 2.74
C ILE A 53 -2.13 4.30 2.07
N THR A 54 -2.04 5.42 1.37
CA THR A 54 -3.13 5.96 0.55
C THR A 54 -2.82 5.71 -0.91
N ILE A 55 -3.67 4.95 -1.59
CA ILE A 55 -3.57 4.73 -3.04
C ILE A 55 -4.67 5.52 -3.77
N ASP A 56 -4.25 6.49 -4.58
CA ASP A 56 -5.12 7.32 -5.40
C ASP A 56 -5.18 6.77 -6.83
N PHE A 57 -6.37 6.33 -7.25
CA PHE A 57 -6.58 5.71 -8.55
C PHE A 57 -7.26 6.66 -9.53
N SER A 58 -6.59 6.92 -10.64
CA SER A 58 -7.11 7.66 -11.79
C SER A 58 -7.39 6.73 -12.98
N GLY A 59 -8.05 7.24 -14.03
CA GLY A 59 -8.34 6.51 -15.26
C GLY A 59 -9.81 6.09 -15.46
N LYS A 60 -10.07 5.22 -16.44
CA LYS A 60 -11.43 4.86 -16.89
C LYS A 60 -12.20 4.08 -15.83
N SER A 61 -13.35 4.61 -15.41
CA SER A 61 -14.13 4.15 -14.24
C SER A 61 -14.36 2.62 -14.15
N GLY A 62 -14.69 1.96 -15.27
CA GLY A 62 -14.99 0.53 -15.30
C GLY A 62 -13.77 -0.35 -14.98
N ILE A 63 -12.63 -0.09 -15.61
CA ILE A 63 -11.37 -0.83 -15.40
C ILE A 63 -10.82 -0.52 -14.00
N ARG A 64 -10.96 0.73 -13.56
CA ARG A 64 -10.48 1.22 -12.27
C ARG A 64 -11.00 0.40 -11.10
N ARG A 65 -12.28 0.00 -11.07
CA ARG A 65 -12.85 -0.74 -9.93
C ARG A 65 -12.18 -2.12 -9.76
N ASN A 66 -12.10 -2.88 -10.85
CA ASN A 66 -11.51 -4.22 -10.81
C ASN A 66 -10.01 -4.15 -10.53
N MET A 67 -9.30 -3.20 -11.15
CA MET A 67 -7.87 -3.03 -10.94
C MET A 67 -7.55 -2.55 -9.53
N LYS A 68 -8.34 -1.62 -8.99
CA LYS A 68 -8.23 -1.16 -7.60
C LYS A 68 -8.31 -2.35 -6.66
N LYS A 69 -9.31 -3.22 -6.83
CA LYS A 69 -9.46 -4.40 -5.97
C LYS A 69 -8.22 -5.30 -6.06
N MET A 70 -7.79 -5.68 -7.27
CA MET A 70 -6.61 -6.55 -7.43
C MET A 70 -5.34 -5.95 -6.84
N ILE A 71 -5.14 -4.63 -6.98
CA ILE A 71 -4.00 -3.93 -6.40
C ILE A 71 -4.06 -3.90 -4.87
N MET A 72 -5.23 -3.59 -4.31
CA MET A 72 -5.40 -3.54 -2.85
C MET A 72 -5.22 -4.93 -2.24
N ASP A 73 -5.85 -5.96 -2.82
CA ASP A 73 -5.76 -7.35 -2.34
C ASP A 73 -4.30 -7.83 -2.40
N SER A 74 -3.58 -7.55 -3.49
CA SER A 74 -2.17 -7.93 -3.63
C SER A 74 -1.26 -7.14 -2.69
N LEU A 75 -1.54 -5.87 -2.41
CA LEU A 75 -0.75 -5.10 -1.46
C LEU A 75 -0.99 -5.57 -0.02
N GLU A 76 -2.23 -5.88 0.33
CA GLU A 76 -2.57 -6.43 1.65
C GLU A 76 -1.85 -7.77 1.87
N GLU A 77 -1.80 -8.64 0.86
CA GLU A 77 -1.05 -9.89 0.94
C GLU A 77 0.45 -9.64 1.19
N GLU A 78 1.07 -8.72 0.45
CA GLU A 78 2.50 -8.42 0.62
C GLU A 78 2.83 -7.78 1.99
N LEU A 79 1.89 -7.03 2.59
CA LEU A 79 2.06 -6.41 3.90
C LEU A 79 1.79 -7.36 5.08
N LEU A 80 1.10 -8.47 4.86
CA LEU A 80 0.78 -9.48 5.88
C LEU A 80 1.73 -10.70 5.89
N ARG A 81 2.74 -10.71 5.01
CA ARG A 81 3.78 -11.75 4.95
C ARG A 81 4.77 -11.64 6.10
#